data_AF-A0A2T4LTE3-F1
#
_entry.id   AF-A0A2T4LTE3-F1
#
_cell.length_a   1.000
_cell.length_b   1.000
_cell.length_c   1.000
_cell.angle_alpha   90.00
_cell.angle_beta   90.00
_cell.angle_gamma   90.00
#
_symmetry.space_group_name_H-M   'P 1'
#
loop_
_entity.id
_entity.type
_entity.pdbx_description
1 polymer ?
#
loop_
_entity_poly.entity_id
_entity_poly.type
_entity_poly.pdbx_seq_one_letter_code
_entity_poly.pdbx_strand_id
1 'polypeptide(L)'
;MLDWDISIVLIIILLGFLAAFIDAVVGGGGLISIPALLAVGMPPAVALGTNKLASSFGSLTSAFRFLRSGNVDLKIVGKLFPFVFILAICGASVATFLPAELLKPLVIIILTLVMIYTLVKKDWGNVRTYTKLTFGKAILFVSIMSLIGFYDGFLGGGTGSFMLFILLMFGFDFLGAAGNAKVLNFASNLGALILFMILDQVDYFYGLIMAVSMICGSYVGATFAIKKGVSYVKTLFIVVTAVLIIKNAYDYIMQLIN
;
A
#
# COMPACT_ATOMS: atom_id res chain seq x y z
N MET A 1 17.62 -8.50 28.97
CA MET A 1 17.21 -7.13 29.34
C MET A 1 17.28 -6.30 28.07
N LEU A 2 16.28 -5.46 27.82
CA LEU A 2 16.00 -4.90 26.50
C LEU A 2 17.04 -3.86 26.08
N ASP A 3 18.05 -4.27 25.30
CA ASP A 3 18.87 -3.36 24.51
C ASP A 3 18.05 -2.91 23.30
N TRP A 4 17.09 -2.03 23.54
CA TRP A 4 16.40 -1.33 22.48
C TRP A 4 17.42 -0.46 21.75
N ASP A 5 17.75 -0.83 20.52
CA ASP A 5 18.53 0.06 19.67
C ASP A 5 17.63 1.23 19.29
N ILE A 6 17.72 2.32 20.05
CA ILE A 6 16.99 3.59 19.85
C ILE A 6 17.05 4.02 18.38
N SER A 7 18.15 3.71 17.71
CA SER A 7 18.37 3.94 16.28
C SER A 7 17.32 3.22 15.42
N ILE A 8 17.02 1.95 15.70
CA ILE A 8 16.01 1.15 14.97
C ILE A 8 14.62 1.74 15.15
N VAL A 9 14.26 2.10 16.39
CA VAL A 9 12.97 2.71 16.71
C VAL A 9 12.78 4.04 15.96
N LEU A 10 13.81 4.89 15.95
CA LEU A 10 13.79 6.15 15.21
C LEU A 10 13.62 5.94 13.70
N ILE A 11 14.32 4.95 13.13
CA ILE A 11 14.19 4.59 11.70
C ILE A 11 12.75 4.13 11.39
N ILE A 12 12.17 3.27 12.22
CA ILE A 12 10.80 2.77 12.03
C ILE A 12 9.77 3.90 12.15
N ILE A 13 9.95 4.83 13.10
CA ILE A 13 9.07 6.00 13.22
C ILE A 13 9.16 6.87 11.97
N LEU A 14 10.38 7.21 11.54
CA LEU A 14 10.60 8.12 10.41
C LEU A 14 10.13 7.50 9.08
N LEU A 15 10.52 6.26 8.81
CA LEU A 15 10.14 5.56 7.59
C LEU A 15 8.67 5.15 7.61
N GLY A 16 8.09 4.82 8.77
CA GLY A 16 6.65 4.59 8.93
C GLY A 16 5.85 5.85 8.61
N PHE A 17 6.23 7.00 9.18
CA PHE A 17 5.60 8.28 8.85
C PHE A 17 5.67 8.58 7.35
N LEU A 18 6.87 8.46 6.76
CA LEU A 18 7.06 8.74 5.32
C LEU A 18 6.26 7.76 4.46
N ALA A 19 6.30 6.46 4.77
CA ALA A 19 5.54 5.43 4.09
C ALA A 19 4.05 5.75 4.09
N ALA A 20 3.49 6.08 5.26
CA ALA A 20 2.07 6.36 5.40
C ALA A 20 1.65 7.71 4.80
N PHE A 21 2.53 8.71 4.82
CA PHE A 21 2.32 9.98 4.13
C PHE A 21 2.21 9.75 2.63
N ILE A 22 3.16 9.03 2.04
CA ILE A 22 3.16 8.69 0.62
C ILE A 22 1.96 7.80 0.28
N ASP A 23 1.67 6.79 1.10
CA ASP A 23 0.50 5.95 0.86
C ASP A 23 -0.77 6.79 0.83
N ALA A 24 -0.99 7.67 1.81
CA ALA A 24 -2.20 8.47 1.85
C ALA A 24 -2.33 9.45 0.66
N VAL A 25 -1.21 9.85 0.05
CA VAL A 25 -1.19 10.79 -1.08
C VAL A 25 -1.39 10.09 -2.42
N VAL A 26 -0.67 9.00 -2.67
CA VAL A 26 -0.55 8.33 -3.99
C VAL A 26 -0.73 6.82 -3.95
N GLY A 27 -0.73 6.24 -2.75
CA GLY A 27 -0.52 4.82 -2.55
C GLY A 27 0.96 4.43 -2.62
N GLY A 28 1.26 3.24 -2.08
CA GLY A 28 2.60 2.66 -2.19
C GLY A 28 3.48 2.85 -0.97
N GLY A 29 2.92 3.12 0.20
CA GLY A 29 3.69 3.16 1.45
C GLY A 29 4.42 1.85 1.74
N GLY A 30 3.83 0.71 1.35
CA GLY A 30 4.46 -0.62 1.42
C GLY A 30 5.82 -0.72 0.73
N LEU A 31 6.06 0.09 -0.32
CA LEU A 31 7.35 0.15 -1.01
C LEU A 31 8.46 0.72 -0.13
N ILE A 32 8.10 1.52 0.88
CA ILE A 32 9.03 2.12 1.85
C ILE A 32 9.09 1.24 3.11
N SER A 33 7.93 0.94 3.69
CA SER A 33 7.83 0.32 5.01
C SER A 33 8.33 -1.13 5.02
N ILE A 34 8.07 -1.92 3.98
CA ILE A 34 8.51 -3.32 3.94
C ILE A 34 10.04 -3.42 3.85
N PRO A 35 10.73 -2.73 2.92
CA PRO A 35 12.19 -2.71 2.91
C PRO A 35 12.81 -2.14 4.20
N ALA A 36 12.14 -1.17 4.84
CA ALA A 36 12.59 -0.64 6.13
C ALA A 36 12.59 -1.73 7.22
N LEU A 37 11.52 -2.50 7.32
CA LEU A 37 11.39 -3.59 8.28
C LEU A 37 12.37 -4.74 7.98
N LEU A 38 12.59 -5.06 6.70
CA LEU A 38 13.61 -6.03 6.29
C LEU A 38 15.04 -5.54 6.61
N ALA A 39 15.32 -4.25 6.45
CA ALA A 39 16.64 -3.66 6.71
C ALA A 39 17.01 -3.66 8.19
N VAL A 40 16.03 -3.62 9.09
CA VAL A 40 16.26 -3.79 10.55
C VAL A 40 16.36 -5.26 10.96
N GLY A 41 16.39 -6.18 9.99
CA GLY A 41 16.65 -7.61 10.21
C GLY A 41 15.42 -8.48 10.44
N MET A 42 14.20 -7.95 10.26
CA MET A 42 13.00 -8.78 10.44
C MET A 42 12.91 -9.88 9.38
N PRO A 43 12.54 -11.12 9.77
CA PRO A 43 12.18 -12.16 8.82
C PRO A 43 11.05 -11.69 7.89
N PRO A 44 11.04 -12.07 6.60
CA PRO A 44 10.07 -11.51 5.65
C PRO A 44 8.60 -11.67 6.02
N ALA A 45 8.20 -12.83 6.55
CA ALA A 45 6.83 -13.06 7.00
C ALA A 45 6.44 -12.11 8.16
N VAL A 46 7.33 -11.95 9.15
CA VAL A 46 7.16 -11.02 10.27
C VAL A 46 7.14 -9.57 9.81
N ALA A 47 8.01 -9.18 8.87
CA ALA A 47 8.03 -7.85 8.29
C ALA A 47 6.72 -7.52 7.56
N LEU A 48 6.19 -8.47 6.79
CA LEU A 48 4.90 -8.31 6.12
C LEU A 48 3.75 -8.16 7.14
N GLY A 49 3.66 -9.04 8.13
CA GLY A 49 2.61 -8.96 9.15
C GLY A 49 2.69 -7.69 10.00
N THR A 50 3.89 -7.30 10.43
CA THR A 50 4.16 -6.04 11.16
C THR A 50 3.78 -4.82 10.32
N ASN A 51 4.11 -4.84 9.03
CA ASN A 51 3.67 -3.79 8.10
C ASN A 51 2.14 -3.76 7.96
N LYS A 52 1.46 -4.91 7.89
CA LYS A 52 0.00 -4.97 7.80
C LYS A 52 -0.67 -4.44 9.07
N LEU A 53 -0.06 -4.65 10.24
CA LEU A 53 -0.53 -4.06 11.49
C LEU A 53 -0.49 -2.53 11.41
N ALA A 54 0.69 -1.96 11.13
CA ALA A 54 0.87 -0.51 11.07
C ALA A 54 0.08 0.14 9.92
N SER A 55 0.09 -0.49 8.73
CA SER A 55 -0.63 -0.02 7.55
C SER A 55 -2.14 -0.07 7.70
N SER A 56 -2.69 -1.00 8.50
CA SER A 56 -4.13 -1.03 8.78
C SER A 56 -4.59 0.24 9.51
N PHE A 57 -3.82 0.72 10.49
CA PHE A 57 -4.12 1.98 11.18
C PHE A 57 -3.92 3.21 10.29
N GLY A 58 -2.84 3.24 9.48
CA GLY A 58 -2.60 4.33 8.52
C GLY A 58 -3.67 4.41 7.41
N SER A 59 -4.00 3.27 6.80
CA SER A 59 -5.03 3.17 5.77
C SER A 59 -6.42 3.48 6.33
N LEU A 60 -6.75 3.05 7.54
CA LEU A 60 -7.99 3.45 8.24
C LEU A 60 -8.05 4.97 8.41
N THR A 61 -6.95 5.59 8.84
CA THR A 61 -6.87 7.04 9.08
C THR A 61 -7.09 7.82 7.78
N SER A 62 -6.40 7.43 6.70
CA SER A 62 -6.58 8.07 5.40
C SER A 62 -7.96 7.81 4.81
N ALA A 63 -8.47 6.58 4.88
CA ALA A 63 -9.83 6.22 4.49
C ALA A 63 -10.88 7.09 5.20
N PHE A 64 -10.78 7.23 6.52
CA PHE A 64 -11.67 8.08 7.30
C PHE A 64 -11.62 9.56 6.87
N ARG A 65 -10.43 10.09 6.58
CA ARG A 65 -10.28 11.47 6.08
C ARG A 65 -10.95 11.67 4.72
N PHE A 66 -10.73 10.75 3.78
CA PHE A 66 -11.35 10.80 2.45
C PHE A 66 -12.87 10.63 2.54
N LEU A 67 -13.35 9.71 3.37
CA LEU A 67 -14.78 9.52 3.67
C LEU A 67 -15.41 10.82 4.17
N ARG A 68 -14.80 11.48 5.16
CA ARG A 68 -15.29 12.74 5.72
C ARG A 68 -15.26 13.91 4.71
N SER A 69 -14.38 13.85 3.72
CA SER A 69 -14.31 14.87 2.66
C SER A 69 -15.34 14.69 1.54
N GLY A 70 -16.13 13.61 1.56
CA GLY A 70 -17.14 13.33 0.53
C GLY A 70 -16.57 12.74 -0.78
N ASN A 71 -15.29 12.35 -0.79
CA ASN A 71 -14.59 11.84 -1.98
C ASN A 71 -14.54 10.32 -2.04
N VAL A 72 -15.59 9.66 -1.54
CA VAL A 72 -15.69 8.19 -1.52
C VAL A 72 -17.07 7.78 -2.00
N ASP A 73 -17.13 6.91 -3.00
CA ASP A 73 -18.35 6.26 -3.43
C ASP A 73 -18.60 5.02 -2.57
N LEU A 74 -19.39 5.20 -1.51
CA LEU A 74 -19.73 4.15 -0.55
C LEU A 74 -20.42 2.94 -1.20
N LYS A 75 -21.17 3.13 -2.30
CA LYS A 75 -21.87 2.03 -2.96
C LYS A 75 -20.89 1.12 -3.70
N ILE A 76 -19.90 1.71 -4.37
CA ILE A 76 -18.92 0.95 -5.14
C ILE A 76 -17.93 0.28 -4.18
N VAL A 77 -17.41 1.02 -3.23
CA VAL A 77 -16.46 0.50 -2.24
C VAL A 77 -17.13 -0.57 -1.38
N GLY A 78 -18.36 -0.38 -0.90
CA GLY A 78 -19.06 -1.39 -0.10
C GLY A 78 -19.27 -2.72 -0.82
N LYS A 79 -19.46 -2.69 -2.15
CA LYS A 79 -19.55 -3.91 -2.96
C LYS A 79 -18.20 -4.59 -3.17
N LEU A 80 -17.13 -3.82 -3.33
CA LEU A 80 -15.78 -4.35 -3.57
C LEU A 80 -15.07 -4.81 -2.30
N PHE A 81 -15.37 -4.17 -1.16
CA PHE A 81 -14.75 -4.42 0.14
C PHE A 81 -14.67 -5.91 0.50
N PRO A 82 -15.75 -6.71 0.48
CA PRO A 82 -15.67 -8.12 0.87
C PRO A 82 -14.77 -8.93 -0.07
N PHE A 83 -14.80 -8.67 -1.38
CA PHE A 83 -13.95 -9.39 -2.33
C PHE A 83 -12.47 -9.07 -2.12
N VAL A 84 -12.14 -7.78 -1.98
CA VAL A 84 -10.76 -7.33 -1.71
C VAL A 84 -10.25 -7.88 -0.38
N PHE A 85 -11.07 -7.87 0.66
CA PHE A 85 -10.76 -8.42 1.98
C PHE A 85 -10.50 -9.93 1.92
N ILE A 86 -11.40 -10.71 1.33
CA ILE A 86 -11.27 -12.18 1.24
C ILE A 86 -10.05 -12.56 0.40
N LEU A 87 -9.87 -11.93 -0.77
CA LEU A 87 -8.73 -12.24 -1.61
C LEU A 87 -7.41 -11.84 -0.97
N ALA A 88 -7.36 -10.77 -0.16
CA ALA A 88 -6.17 -10.43 0.62
C ALA A 88 -5.81 -11.51 1.65
N ILE A 89 -6.80 -12.13 2.31
CA ILE A 89 -6.54 -13.30 3.17
C ILE A 89 -5.93 -14.44 2.37
N CYS A 90 -6.48 -14.74 1.19
CA CYS A 90 -5.92 -15.78 0.30
C CYS A 90 -4.48 -15.45 -0.13
N GLY A 91 -4.21 -14.19 -0.50
CA GLY A 91 -2.88 -13.74 -0.87
C GLY A 91 -1.87 -13.84 0.27
N ALA A 92 -2.26 -13.40 1.47
CA ALA A 92 -1.42 -13.51 2.67
C ALA A 92 -1.14 -14.98 3.02
N SER A 93 -2.10 -15.88 2.79
CA SER A 93 -1.91 -17.31 2.99
C SER A 93 -0.81 -17.84 2.06
N VAL A 94 -0.87 -17.49 0.76
CA VAL A 94 0.17 -17.89 -0.20
C VAL A 94 1.55 -17.33 0.20
N ALA A 95 1.61 -16.09 0.72
CA ALA A 95 2.86 -15.50 1.18
C ALA A 95 3.55 -16.32 2.29
N THR A 96 2.76 -16.91 3.18
CA THR A 96 3.29 -17.69 4.31
C THR A 96 3.86 -19.06 3.91
N PHE A 97 3.48 -19.59 2.75
CA PHE A 97 4.02 -20.84 2.21
C PHE A 97 5.24 -20.64 1.31
N LEU A 98 5.57 -19.40 0.93
CA LEU A 98 6.72 -19.13 0.08
C LEU A 98 8.03 -19.10 0.88
N PRO A 99 9.10 -19.76 0.41
CA PRO A 99 10.43 -19.59 0.95
C PRO A 99 10.86 -18.11 0.93
N ALA A 100 11.46 -17.65 2.02
CA ALA A 100 11.97 -16.27 2.16
C ALA A 100 12.92 -15.87 1.02
N GLU A 101 13.68 -16.84 0.50
CA GLU A 101 14.63 -16.71 -0.62
C GLU A 101 13.95 -16.33 -1.95
N LEU A 102 12.71 -16.77 -2.15
CA LEU A 102 11.91 -16.45 -3.34
C LEU A 102 11.11 -15.15 -3.14
N LEU A 103 10.73 -14.85 -1.90
CA LEU A 103 9.88 -13.71 -1.59
C LEU A 103 10.61 -12.37 -1.80
N LYS A 104 11.87 -12.26 -1.35
CA LYS A 104 12.70 -11.04 -1.51
C LYS A 104 12.83 -10.57 -2.98
N PRO A 105 13.33 -11.39 -3.93
CA PRO A 105 13.48 -10.96 -5.32
C PRO A 105 12.14 -10.70 -6.00
N LEU A 106 11.10 -11.46 -5.65
CA LEU A 106 9.77 -11.28 -6.22
C LEU A 106 9.11 -9.95 -5.80
N VAL A 107 9.28 -9.54 -4.54
CA VAL A 107 8.90 -8.19 -4.09
C VAL A 107 9.57 -7.15 -4.96
N ILE A 108 10.90 -7.20 -5.10
CA ILE A 108 11.71 -6.20 -5.85
C ILE A 108 11.28 -6.13 -7.33
N ILE A 109 11.08 -7.26 -7.99
CA ILE A 109 10.64 -7.32 -9.40
C ILE A 109 9.28 -6.63 -9.57
N ILE A 110 8.32 -6.94 -8.67
CA ILE A 110 7.00 -6.35 -8.78
C ILE A 110 7.06 -4.85 -8.47
N LEU A 111 7.81 -4.40 -7.47
CA LEU A 111 8.00 -2.95 -7.23
C LEU A 111 8.54 -2.23 -8.48
N THR A 112 9.42 -2.89 -9.23
CA THR A 112 10.05 -2.34 -10.43
C THR A 112 9.09 -2.21 -11.61
N LEU A 113 8.33 -3.27 -11.93
CA LEU A 113 7.35 -3.24 -13.02
C LEU A 113 6.29 -2.15 -12.82
N VAL A 114 5.94 -1.94 -11.56
CA VAL A 114 4.91 -1.01 -11.12
C VAL A 114 5.35 0.43 -11.25
N MET A 115 6.62 0.69 -10.90
CA MET A 115 7.25 1.97 -11.18
C MET A 115 7.27 2.24 -12.69
N ILE A 116 7.73 1.29 -13.50
CA ILE A 116 7.80 1.46 -14.96
C ILE A 116 6.43 1.78 -15.54
N TYR A 117 5.40 1.01 -15.20
CA TYR A 117 4.04 1.26 -15.66
C TYR A 117 3.56 2.67 -15.30
N THR A 118 3.81 3.10 -14.07
CA THR A 118 3.40 4.41 -13.59
C THR A 118 4.14 5.56 -14.30
N LEU A 119 5.41 5.36 -14.64
CA LEU A 119 6.22 6.33 -15.40
C LEU A 119 5.77 6.45 -16.86
N VAL A 120 5.36 5.34 -17.48
CA VAL A 120 4.96 5.29 -18.90
C VAL A 120 3.59 5.95 -19.12
N LYS A 121 2.68 5.87 -18.13
CA LYS A 121 1.34 6.44 -18.27
C LYS A 121 1.32 7.94 -17.97
N LYS A 122 1.49 8.76 -19.01
CA LYS A 122 1.51 10.24 -18.91
C LYS A 122 0.16 10.87 -18.56
N ASP A 123 -0.95 10.30 -19.00
CA ASP A 123 -2.30 10.86 -18.82
C ASP A 123 -2.98 10.36 -17.54
N TRP A 124 -3.09 11.23 -16.54
CA TRP A 124 -3.69 10.97 -15.23
C TRP A 124 -5.12 11.52 -15.14
N GLY A 125 -5.83 11.51 -16.28
CA GLY A 125 -7.27 11.79 -16.37
C GLY A 125 -7.67 13.23 -16.00
N ASN A 126 -7.61 14.15 -16.96
CA ASN A 126 -8.25 15.48 -16.86
C ASN A 126 -9.73 15.48 -17.29
N VAL A 127 -10.28 14.34 -17.71
CA VAL A 127 -11.62 14.25 -18.32
C VAL A 127 -12.45 13.19 -17.60
N ARG A 128 -13.57 13.62 -17.00
CA ARG A 128 -14.61 12.74 -16.47
C ARG A 128 -15.33 12.04 -17.62
N THR A 129 -14.92 10.84 -18.00
CA THR A 129 -15.70 9.97 -18.88
C THR A 129 -16.52 9.01 -18.03
N TYR A 130 -17.60 9.52 -17.42
CA TYR A 130 -18.56 8.67 -16.71
C TYR A 130 -19.43 7.94 -17.73
N THR A 131 -19.00 6.75 -18.16
CA THR A 131 -19.85 5.85 -18.95
C THR A 131 -20.39 4.77 -18.02
N LYS A 132 -21.71 4.59 -17.98
CA LYS A 132 -22.33 3.46 -17.28
C LYS A 132 -21.59 2.17 -17.64
N LEU A 133 -21.04 1.49 -16.64
CA LEU A 133 -20.31 0.25 -16.86
C LEU A 133 -21.30 -0.81 -17.36
N THR A 134 -21.05 -1.33 -18.57
CA THR A 134 -21.70 -2.53 -19.07
C THR A 134 -21.43 -3.69 -18.09
N PHE A 135 -22.35 -4.65 -17.97
CA PHE A 135 -22.22 -5.79 -17.04
C PHE A 135 -20.85 -6.50 -17.14
N GLY A 136 -20.35 -6.74 -18.36
CA GLY A 136 -19.02 -7.32 -18.56
C GLY A 136 -17.85 -6.45 -18.05
N LYS A 137 -17.96 -5.12 -18.17
CA LYS A 137 -16.96 -4.19 -17.61
C LYS A 137 -17.02 -4.17 -16.08
N ALA A 138 -18.20 -4.33 -15.49
CA ALA A 138 -18.36 -4.40 -14.04
C ALA A 138 -17.73 -5.69 -13.47
N ILE A 139 -17.91 -6.85 -14.13
CA ILE A 139 -17.24 -8.10 -13.74
C ILE A 139 -15.73 -7.92 -13.81
N LEU A 140 -15.21 -7.43 -14.94
CA LEU A 140 -13.77 -7.20 -15.12
C LEU A 140 -13.21 -6.27 -14.02
N PHE A 141 -13.93 -5.21 -13.67
CA PHE A 141 -13.54 -4.29 -12.61
C PHE A 141 -13.42 -4.98 -11.26
N VAL A 142 -14.43 -5.74 -10.86
CA VAL A 142 -14.44 -6.49 -9.60
C VAL A 142 -13.31 -7.52 -9.58
N SER A 143 -13.11 -8.25 -10.68
CA SER A 143 -12.02 -9.23 -10.79
C SER A 143 -10.65 -8.58 -10.63
N ILE A 144 -10.37 -7.47 -11.34
CA ILE A 144 -9.08 -6.77 -11.22
C ILE A 144 -8.89 -6.21 -9.81
N MET A 145 -9.91 -5.58 -9.22
CA MET A 145 -9.85 -5.09 -7.84
C MET A 145 -9.56 -6.20 -6.83
N SER A 146 -10.19 -7.35 -7.00
CA SER A 146 -10.00 -8.51 -6.13
C SER A 146 -8.60 -9.11 -6.28
N LEU A 147 -8.07 -9.18 -7.50
CA LEU A 147 -6.70 -9.60 -7.77
C LEU A 147 -5.67 -8.64 -7.16
N ILE A 148 -5.96 -7.33 -7.16
CA ILE A 148 -5.13 -6.36 -6.44
C ILE A 148 -5.22 -6.58 -4.93
N GLY A 149 -6.39 -6.95 -4.40
CA GLY A 149 -6.53 -7.38 -3.00
C GLY A 149 -5.68 -8.60 -2.66
N PHE A 150 -5.70 -9.63 -3.52
CA PHE A 150 -4.82 -10.80 -3.40
C PHE A 150 -3.35 -10.39 -3.40
N TYR A 151 -2.95 -9.58 -4.37
CA TYR A 151 -1.61 -9.03 -4.45
C TYR A 151 -1.20 -8.25 -3.19
N ASP A 152 -2.13 -7.46 -2.64
CA ASP A 152 -1.87 -6.68 -1.43
C ASP A 152 -1.65 -7.58 -0.22
N GLY A 153 -2.46 -8.62 -0.07
CA GLY A 153 -2.27 -9.61 0.99
C GLY A 153 -0.97 -10.38 0.84
N PHE A 154 -0.58 -10.68 -0.40
CA PHE A 154 0.62 -11.42 -0.71
C PHE A 154 1.91 -10.62 -0.43
N LEU A 155 2.02 -9.40 -0.98
CA LEU A 155 3.24 -8.57 -0.84
C LEU A 155 2.97 -7.16 -0.31
N GLY A 156 1.87 -6.53 -0.71
CA GLY A 156 1.43 -5.24 -0.14
C GLY A 156 2.14 -3.96 -0.63
N GLY A 157 3.14 -4.06 -1.50
CA GLY A 157 3.84 -2.89 -2.06
C GLY A 157 3.04 -2.20 -3.17
N GLY A 158 2.85 -0.88 -3.15
CA GLY A 158 2.25 -0.19 -4.32
C GLY A 158 0.74 -0.39 -4.52
N THR A 159 0.05 -1.18 -3.67
CA THR A 159 -1.37 -1.52 -3.80
C THR A 159 -2.28 -0.31 -3.98
N GLY A 160 -2.14 0.68 -3.10
CA GLY A 160 -2.97 1.88 -3.14
C GLY A 160 -2.88 2.61 -4.49
N SER A 161 -1.73 2.53 -5.16
CA SER A 161 -1.51 3.11 -6.49
C SER A 161 -2.20 2.29 -7.58
N PHE A 162 -2.13 0.95 -7.55
CA PHE A 162 -2.89 0.14 -8.51
C PHE A 162 -4.39 0.37 -8.41
N MET A 163 -4.91 0.36 -7.18
CA MET A 163 -6.33 0.61 -6.95
C MET A 163 -6.72 1.97 -7.52
N LEU A 164 -5.94 3.01 -7.22
CA LEU A 164 -6.12 4.35 -7.77
C LEU A 164 -6.11 4.36 -9.30
N PHE A 165 -5.13 3.71 -9.95
CA PHE A 165 -5.02 3.71 -11.41
C PHE A 165 -6.17 2.99 -12.10
N ILE A 166 -6.59 1.84 -11.58
CA ILE A 166 -7.73 1.14 -12.16
C ILE A 166 -9.01 1.94 -11.93
N LEU A 167 -9.20 2.57 -10.77
CA LEU A 167 -10.32 3.50 -10.54
C LEU A 167 -10.31 4.66 -11.56
N LEU A 168 -9.15 5.29 -11.81
CA LEU A 168 -9.02 6.31 -12.86
C LEU A 168 -9.38 5.77 -14.26
N MET A 169 -8.94 4.56 -14.60
CA MET A 169 -9.28 3.92 -15.89
C MET A 169 -10.77 3.63 -16.05
N PHE A 170 -11.48 3.46 -14.94
CA PHE A 170 -12.92 3.23 -14.91
C PHE A 170 -13.73 4.53 -14.78
N GLY A 171 -13.08 5.70 -14.94
CA GLY A 171 -13.73 7.00 -15.12
C GLY A 171 -13.95 7.81 -13.85
N PHE A 172 -13.35 7.40 -12.72
CA PHE A 172 -13.33 8.21 -11.51
C PHE A 172 -12.40 9.41 -11.69
N ASP A 173 -12.75 10.53 -11.06
CA ASP A 173 -11.79 11.61 -10.90
C ASP A 173 -10.71 11.22 -9.88
N PHE A 174 -9.59 11.92 -9.90
CA PHE A 174 -8.44 11.57 -9.05
C PHE A 174 -8.80 11.50 -7.57
N LEU A 175 -9.58 12.46 -7.07
CA LEU A 175 -9.89 12.54 -5.65
C LEU A 175 -10.86 11.42 -5.22
N GLY A 176 -11.85 11.10 -6.05
CA GLY A 176 -12.71 9.93 -5.86
C GLY A 176 -11.95 8.61 -5.97
N ALA A 177 -11.04 8.47 -6.95
CA ALA A 177 -10.19 7.31 -7.11
C ALA A 177 -9.26 7.11 -5.91
N ALA A 178 -8.61 8.18 -5.44
CA ALA A 178 -7.76 8.16 -4.26
C ALA A 178 -8.53 7.75 -3.01
N GLY A 179 -9.70 8.37 -2.77
CA GLY A 179 -10.53 8.04 -1.61
C GLY A 179 -11.03 6.60 -1.63
N ASN A 180 -11.58 6.14 -2.74
CA ASN A 180 -12.02 4.76 -2.90
C ASN A 180 -10.87 3.75 -2.72
N ALA A 181 -9.70 4.05 -3.29
CA ALA A 181 -8.51 3.23 -3.12
C ALA A 181 -8.09 3.12 -1.65
N LYS A 182 -8.21 4.18 -0.82
CA LYS A 182 -7.83 4.10 0.60
C LYS A 182 -8.75 3.18 1.40
N VAL A 183 -10.06 3.21 1.14
CA VAL A 183 -11.00 2.32 1.84
C VAL A 183 -10.78 0.86 1.44
N LEU A 184 -10.52 0.60 0.15
CA LEU A 184 -10.21 -0.76 -0.31
C LEU A 184 -8.84 -1.25 0.16
N ASN A 185 -7.85 -0.36 0.26
CA ASN A 185 -6.55 -0.67 0.86
C ASN A 185 -6.69 -1.00 2.35
N PHE A 186 -7.58 -0.32 3.07
CA PHE A 186 -7.90 -0.70 4.45
C PHE A 186 -8.51 -2.10 4.52
N ALA A 187 -9.42 -2.45 3.59
CA ALA A 187 -10.01 -3.78 3.52
C ALA A 187 -8.95 -4.89 3.34
N SER A 188 -8.04 -4.72 2.38
CA SER A 188 -7.00 -5.71 2.13
C SER A 188 -5.97 -5.78 3.25
N ASN A 189 -5.56 -4.65 3.83
CA ASN A 189 -4.65 -4.64 4.98
C ASN A 189 -5.27 -5.34 6.19
N LEU A 190 -6.55 -5.08 6.48
CA LEU A 190 -7.26 -5.72 7.58
C LEU A 190 -7.36 -7.24 7.38
N GLY A 191 -7.72 -7.69 6.18
CA GLY A 191 -7.80 -9.12 5.85
C GLY A 191 -6.45 -9.81 6.03
N ALA A 192 -5.39 -9.27 5.43
CA ALA A 192 -4.05 -9.82 5.55
C ALA A 192 -3.55 -9.80 7.02
N LEU A 193 -3.80 -8.71 7.75
CA LEU A 193 -3.43 -8.59 9.16
C LEU A 193 -4.07 -9.68 10.01
N ILE A 194 -5.37 -9.96 9.83
CA ILE A 194 -6.07 -11.02 10.58
C ILE A 194 -5.34 -12.36 10.42
N LEU A 195 -4.96 -12.71 9.18
CA LEU A 195 -4.23 -13.94 8.95
C LEU A 195 -2.84 -13.92 9.61
N PHE A 196 -2.06 -12.85 9.44
CA PHE A 196 -0.73 -12.76 10.03
C PHE A 196 -0.76 -12.78 11.57
N MET A 197 -1.81 -12.23 12.19
CA MET A 197 -2.04 -12.33 13.64
C MET A 197 -2.34 -13.78 14.06
N ILE A 198 -3.16 -14.50 13.28
CA ILE A 198 -3.47 -15.92 13.56
C ILE A 198 -2.20 -16.80 13.45
N LEU A 199 -1.28 -16.44 12.55
CA LEU A 199 -0.04 -17.18 12.32
C LEU A 199 1.14 -16.72 13.20
N ASP A 200 0.89 -15.83 14.17
CA ASP A 200 1.91 -15.22 15.03
C ASP A 200 3.11 -14.60 14.26
N GLN A 201 2.84 -14.04 13.08
CA GLN A 201 3.82 -13.39 12.21
C GLN A 201 3.76 -11.85 12.35
N VAL A 202 3.45 -11.35 13.54
CA VAL A 202 3.33 -9.90 13.80
C VAL A 202 4.20 -9.52 14.98
N ASP A 203 5.16 -8.62 14.75
CA ASP A 203 5.86 -7.96 15.84
C ASP A 203 4.97 -6.81 16.35
N TYR A 204 4.28 -7.06 17.45
CA TYR A 204 3.36 -6.08 18.03
C TYR A 204 4.08 -4.84 18.58
N PHE A 205 5.32 -4.98 19.05
CA PHE A 205 6.03 -3.84 19.63
C PHE A 205 6.41 -2.83 18.55
N TYR A 206 7.17 -3.27 17.54
CA TYR A 206 7.56 -2.40 16.44
C TYR A 206 6.35 -2.01 15.59
N GLY A 207 5.39 -2.92 15.41
CA GLY A 207 4.17 -2.67 14.66
C GLY A 207 3.28 -1.60 15.28
N LEU A 208 3.13 -1.54 16.61
CA LEU A 208 2.36 -0.48 17.27
C LEU A 208 3.08 0.87 17.26
N ILE A 209 4.40 0.89 17.46
CA ILE A 209 5.19 2.13 17.33
C ILE A 209 5.06 2.69 15.91
N MET A 210 5.23 1.82 14.91
CA MET A 210 5.06 2.17 13.53
C MET A 210 3.61 2.59 13.22
N ALA A 211 2.60 1.96 13.83
CA ALA A 211 1.20 2.35 13.65
C ALA A 211 0.96 3.81 14.07
N VAL A 212 1.53 4.25 15.20
CA VAL A 212 1.41 5.66 15.64
C VAL A 212 2.03 6.61 14.63
N SER A 213 3.23 6.31 14.14
CA SER A 213 3.88 7.16 13.13
C SER A 213 3.11 7.15 11.79
N MET A 214 2.56 5.99 11.42
CA MET A 214 1.74 5.83 10.22
C MET A 214 0.39 6.55 10.31
N ILE A 215 -0.26 6.58 11.47
CA ILE A 215 -1.47 7.39 11.70
C ILE A 215 -1.16 8.87 11.44
N CYS A 216 -0.10 9.39 12.04
CA CYS A 216 0.33 10.78 11.85
C CYS A 216 0.65 11.06 10.37
N GLY A 217 1.46 10.21 9.74
CA GLY A 217 1.83 10.34 8.32
C GLY A 217 0.62 10.30 7.40
N SER A 218 -0.28 9.34 7.59
CA SER A 218 -1.50 9.20 6.80
C SER A 218 -2.48 10.35 7.00
N TYR A 219 -2.61 10.90 8.21
CA TYR A 219 -3.46 12.07 8.45
C TYR A 219 -2.94 13.28 7.67
N VAL A 220 -1.64 13.57 7.77
CA VAL A 220 -1.00 14.69 7.07
C VAL A 220 -1.07 14.48 5.55
N GLY A 221 -0.75 13.28 5.07
CA GLY A 221 -0.78 12.92 3.66
C GLY A 221 -2.17 13.02 3.04
N ALA A 222 -3.19 12.45 3.69
CA ALA A 222 -4.57 12.53 3.20
C ALA A 222 -5.05 13.98 3.16
N THR A 223 -4.73 14.77 4.19
CA THR A 223 -5.07 16.20 4.23
C THR A 223 -4.40 16.97 3.10
N PHE A 224 -3.14 16.67 2.82
CA PHE A 224 -2.37 17.28 1.74
C PHE A 224 -2.98 16.96 0.37
N ALA A 225 -3.31 15.69 0.12
CA ALA A 225 -3.92 15.23 -1.12
C ALA A 225 -5.27 15.91 -1.38
N ILE A 226 -6.12 16.01 -0.35
CA ILE A 226 -7.43 16.67 -0.43
C ILE A 226 -7.29 18.17 -0.73
N LYS A 227 -6.31 18.85 -0.13
CA LYS A 227 -6.15 20.31 -0.28
C LYS A 227 -5.44 20.74 -1.57
N LYS A 228 -4.42 20.00 -2.02
CA LYS A 228 -3.53 20.45 -3.11
C LYS A 228 -3.81 19.81 -4.48
N GLY A 229 -4.66 18.78 -4.57
CA GLY A 229 -5.05 18.17 -5.84
C GLY A 229 -3.91 17.52 -6.65
N VAL A 230 -4.22 17.13 -7.88
CA VAL A 230 -3.52 16.10 -8.71
C VAL A 230 -2.07 16.45 -9.11
N SER A 231 -1.72 17.73 -9.24
CA SER A 231 -0.44 18.13 -9.88
C SER A 231 0.80 17.78 -9.04
N TYR A 232 0.75 17.97 -7.71
CA TYR A 232 1.87 17.65 -6.82
C TYR A 232 2.03 16.14 -6.56
N VAL A 233 0.91 15.43 -6.66
CA VAL A 233 0.74 14.06 -6.21
C VAL A 233 1.48 13.10 -7.16
N LYS A 234 1.38 13.34 -8.47
CA LYS A 234 2.17 12.62 -9.50
C LYS A 234 3.69 12.81 -9.33
N THR A 235 4.15 14.04 -9.13
CA THR A 235 5.58 14.34 -8.94
C THR A 235 6.12 13.67 -7.67
N LEU A 236 5.36 13.72 -6.59
CA LEU A 236 5.73 13.10 -5.32
C LEU A 236 5.85 11.57 -5.45
N PHE A 237 4.90 10.91 -6.13
CA PHE A 237 4.99 9.47 -6.43
C PHE A 237 6.25 9.12 -7.21
N ILE A 238 6.53 9.87 -8.29
CA ILE A 238 7.68 9.63 -9.16
C ILE A 238 8.99 9.74 -8.38
N VAL A 239 9.15 10.83 -7.60
CA VAL A 239 10.37 11.07 -6.82
C VAL A 239 10.60 9.97 -5.79
N VAL A 240 9.57 9.64 -5.01
CA VAL A 240 9.70 8.64 -3.93
C VAL A 240 9.94 7.23 -4.48
N THR A 241 9.20 6.85 -5.51
CA THR A 241 9.36 5.52 -6.12
C THR A 241 10.76 5.38 -6.74
N ALA A 242 11.28 6.43 -7.40
CA ALA A 242 12.64 6.43 -7.94
C ALA A 242 13.71 6.26 -6.86
N VAL A 243 13.60 6.99 -5.74
CA VAL A 243 14.54 6.85 -4.60
C VAL A 243 14.52 5.43 -4.03
N LEU A 244 13.34 4.81 -3.90
CA LEU A 244 13.22 3.45 -3.36
C LEU A 244 13.77 2.38 -4.29
N ILE A 245 13.58 2.52 -5.60
CA ILE A 245 14.17 1.59 -6.56
C ILE A 245 15.69 1.67 -6.51
N ILE A 246 16.25 2.88 -6.48
CA ILE A 246 17.71 3.06 -6.37
C ILE A 246 18.24 2.39 -5.10
N LYS A 247 17.58 2.62 -3.95
CA LYS A 247 18.01 2.02 -2.68
C LYS A 247 17.89 0.49 -2.66
N ASN A 248 16.75 -0.06 -3.07
CA ASN A 248 16.56 -1.52 -3.07
C ASN A 248 17.47 -2.23 -4.09
N ALA A 249 17.72 -1.62 -5.25
CA ALA A 249 18.68 -2.13 -6.22
C ALA A 249 20.10 -2.12 -5.64
N TYR A 250 20.48 -1.05 -4.94
CA TYR A 250 21.76 -0.97 -4.25
C TYR A 250 21.89 -2.05 -3.17
N ASP A 251 20.89 -2.20 -2.28
CA ASP A 251 20.89 -3.21 -1.22
C ASP A 251 20.96 -4.64 -1.78
N TYR A 252 20.25 -4.92 -2.88
CA TYR A 252 20.27 -6.23 -3.54
C TYR A 252 21.62 -6.54 -4.20
N ILE A 253 22.21 -5.57 -4.90
CA ILE A 253 23.54 -5.71 -5.52
C ILE A 253 24.60 -5.91 -4.43
N MET A 254 24.54 -5.17 -3.33
CA MET A 254 25.50 -5.31 -2.24
C MET A 254 25.39 -6.66 -1.52
N GLN A 255 24.19 -7.22 -1.45
CA GLN A 255 23.90 -8.55 -0.89
C GLN A 255 24.30 -9.70 -1.83
N LEU A 256 24.56 -9.42 -3.12
CA LEU A 256 25.11 -10.36 -4.11
C LEU A 256 26.64 -10.32 -4.18
N ILE A 257 27.26 -9.23 -3.72
CA ILE A 257 28.70 -9.00 -3.76
C ILE A 257 29.39 -9.45 -2.45
N ASN A 258 28.65 -9.53 -1.34
CA ASN A 258 29.10 -10.10 -0.05
C ASN A 258 28.60 -11.53 0.13
#